data_AF-A0A561SPM0-F1
#
_entry.id   AF-A0A561SPM0-F1
#
_cell.length_a   1.000
_cell.length_b   1.000
_cell.length_c   1.000
_cell.angle_alpha   90.00
_cell.angle_beta   90.00
_cell.angle_gamma   90.00
#
_symmetry.space_group_name_H-M   'P 1'
#
loop_
_entity.id
_entity.type
_entity.pdbx_description
1 polymer ?
#
loop_
_entity_poly.entity_id
_entity_poly.type
_entity_poly.pdbx_seq_one_letter_code
_entity_poly.pdbx_strand_id
1 'polypeptide(L)'
;MSAYVGDGANRWPAVHRFDAATLFRLALEKAPAGSVLHGVAERGVTLRSVAETIARALDLPAVSLTPDEAAGHFASPFMAAVYGYDAPASSSYTRELLGWSPTHPTLLDDLEHGDYLAAHPSGVRGEASA
;
A
#
# COMPACT_ATOMS: atom_id res chain seq x y z
N MET A 1 -1.82 -9.81 14.89
CA MET A 1 -0.73 -8.81 14.92
C MET A 1 -0.58 -8.22 13.53
N SER A 2 -0.13 -6.98 13.46
CA SER A 2 0.35 -6.37 12.21
C SER A 2 1.88 -6.43 12.23
N ALA A 3 2.51 -7.02 11.23
CA ALA A 3 3.94 -7.31 11.27
C ALA A 3 4.76 -6.54 10.23
N TYR A 4 6.02 -6.26 10.55
CA TYR A 4 7.04 -5.76 9.62
C TYR A 4 8.36 -6.51 9.83
N VAL A 5 9.24 -6.51 8.83
CA VAL A 5 10.50 -7.27 8.86
C VAL A 5 11.65 -6.40 9.36
N GLY A 6 12.46 -6.92 10.28
CA GLY A 6 13.61 -6.23 10.84
C GLY A 6 13.22 -4.90 11.48
N ASP A 7 13.96 -3.83 11.20
CA ASP A 7 13.59 -2.50 11.69
C ASP A 7 12.41 -1.85 10.93
N GLY A 8 11.92 -2.47 9.85
CA GLY A 8 10.83 -1.96 9.00
C GLY A 8 11.11 -0.61 8.36
N ALA A 9 12.38 -0.18 8.30
CA ALA A 9 12.80 1.08 7.67
C ALA A 9 12.80 0.99 6.13
N ASN A 10 12.61 -0.21 5.57
CA ASN A 10 12.47 -0.41 4.14
C ASN A 10 11.23 0.35 3.62
N ARG A 11 11.38 0.93 2.43
CA ARG A 11 10.43 1.87 1.85
C ARG A 11 9.56 1.21 0.81
N TRP A 12 8.27 1.49 0.92
CA TRP A 12 7.24 1.15 -0.03
C TRP A 12 6.81 2.38 -0.83
N PRO A 13 6.90 2.35 -2.17
CA PRO A 13 6.32 3.39 -3.00
C PRO A 13 4.81 3.19 -3.10
N ALA A 14 4.03 4.25 -2.90
CA ALA A 14 2.58 4.17 -2.88
C ALA A 14 1.93 5.16 -3.86
N VAL A 15 0.70 4.84 -4.29
CA VAL A 15 -0.16 5.69 -5.10
C VAL A 15 -1.61 5.37 -4.79
N HIS A 16 -2.44 6.39 -4.64
CA HIS A 16 -3.87 6.20 -4.49
C HIS A 16 -4.49 5.70 -5.81
N ARG A 17 -5.47 4.79 -5.73
CA ARG A 17 -6.03 4.11 -6.91
C ARG A 17 -6.62 5.07 -7.97
N PHE A 18 -7.21 6.20 -7.54
CA PHE A 18 -7.77 7.19 -8.47
C PHE A 18 -6.70 8.09 -9.11
N ASP A 19 -5.59 8.33 -8.44
CA ASP A 19 -4.44 8.99 -9.07
C ASP A 19 -3.79 8.07 -10.10
N ALA A 20 -3.70 6.76 -9.82
CA ALA A 20 -3.25 5.77 -10.78
C ALA A 20 -4.19 5.67 -12.00
N ALA A 21 -5.52 5.70 -11.80
CA ALA A 21 -6.48 5.73 -12.90
C ALA A 21 -6.30 6.95 -13.80
N THR A 22 -6.07 8.13 -13.20
CA THR A 22 -5.75 9.35 -13.95
C THR A 22 -4.46 9.20 -14.75
N LEU A 23 -3.44 8.57 -14.18
CA LEU A 23 -2.18 8.28 -14.88
C LEU A 23 -2.39 7.37 -16.08
N PHE A 24 -3.16 6.28 -15.95
CA PHE A 24 -3.46 5.38 -17.07
C PHE A 24 -4.11 6.13 -18.24
N ARG A 25 -5.09 7.00 -17.94
CA ARG A 25 -5.73 7.85 -18.96
C ARG A 25 -4.70 8.75 -19.65
N LEU A 26 -3.86 9.45 -18.87
CA LEU A 26 -2.83 10.33 -19.43
C LEU A 26 -1.79 9.57 -20.26
N ALA A 27 -1.40 8.37 -19.84
CA ALA A 27 -0.45 7.54 -20.57
C ALA A 27 -1.02 7.12 -21.94
N LEU A 28 -2.29 6.71 -21.98
CA LEU A 28 -2.97 6.37 -23.24
C LEU A 28 -3.09 7.57 -24.19
N GLU A 29 -3.35 8.76 -23.66
CA GLU A 29 -3.57 9.97 -24.47
C GLU A 29 -2.27 10.61 -24.96
N LYS A 30 -1.17 10.52 -24.19
CA LYS A 30 -0.01 11.39 -24.37
C LYS A 30 1.35 10.69 -24.34
N ALA A 31 1.46 9.48 -23.78
CA ALA A 31 2.76 8.85 -23.65
C ALA A 31 3.27 8.35 -25.02
N PRO A 32 4.54 8.60 -25.38
CA PRO A 32 5.15 7.97 -26.53
C PRO A 32 5.07 6.44 -26.44
N ALA A 33 4.90 5.77 -27.58
CA ALA A 33 4.92 4.31 -27.64
C ALA A 33 6.25 3.77 -27.06
N GLY A 34 6.16 2.73 -26.23
CA GLY A 34 7.31 2.15 -25.53
C GLY A 34 7.73 2.87 -24.25
N SER A 35 6.98 3.87 -23.78
CA SER A 35 7.27 4.55 -22.51
C SER A 35 7.16 3.60 -21.31
N VAL A 36 8.07 3.75 -20.36
CA VAL A 36 7.99 3.14 -19.02
C VAL A 36 7.77 4.24 -18.01
N LEU A 37 6.71 4.12 -17.20
CA LEU A 37 6.24 5.18 -16.30
C LEU A 37 6.10 4.62 -14.88
N HIS A 38 6.62 5.35 -13.89
CA HIS A 38 6.42 5.03 -12.48
C HIS A 38 5.21 5.79 -11.94
N GLY A 39 4.11 5.07 -11.70
CA GLY A 39 2.92 5.60 -11.06
C GLY A 39 3.06 5.66 -9.55
N VAL A 40 3.94 6.53 -9.05
CA VAL A 40 4.25 6.64 -7.62
C VAL A 40 3.94 8.05 -7.12
N ALA A 41 2.99 8.18 -6.19
CA ALA A 41 2.70 9.45 -5.53
C ALA A 41 3.67 9.70 -4.37
N GLU A 42 3.98 8.64 -3.62
CA GLU A 42 4.81 8.66 -2.42
C GLU A 42 6.02 7.75 -2.60
N ARG A 43 7.22 8.29 -2.43
CA ARG A 43 8.47 7.58 -2.75
C ARG A 43 8.84 6.49 -1.76
N GLY A 44 8.43 6.58 -0.50
CA GLY A 44 8.96 5.69 0.51
C GLY A 44 8.31 5.77 1.87
N VAL A 45 7.05 5.34 1.94
CA VAL A 45 6.38 5.06 3.21
C VAL A 45 7.07 3.85 3.84
N THR A 46 7.46 3.92 5.12
CA THR A 46 8.15 2.77 5.75
C THR A 46 7.15 1.65 6.07
N LEU A 47 7.56 0.40 5.92
CA LEU A 47 6.69 -0.74 6.26
C LEU A 47 6.33 -0.77 7.74
N ARG A 48 7.24 -0.30 8.62
CA ARG A 48 6.93 -0.08 10.03
C ARG A 48 5.73 0.86 10.19
N SER A 49 5.74 2.03 9.55
CA SER A 49 4.65 3.00 9.68
C SER A 49 3.32 2.44 9.16
N VAL A 50 3.35 1.66 8.07
CA VAL A 50 2.15 0.96 7.56
C VAL A 50 1.63 -0.03 8.60
N ALA A 51 2.51 -0.89 9.11
CA ALA A 51 2.14 -1.91 10.08
C ALA A 51 1.60 -1.30 11.38
N GLU A 52 2.24 -0.25 11.90
CA GLU A 52 1.80 0.47 13.10
C GLU A 52 0.46 1.18 12.91
N THR A 53 0.19 1.73 11.72
CA THR A 53 -1.08 2.40 11.43
C THR A 53 -2.22 1.39 11.41
N ILE A 54 -2.04 0.26 10.73
CA ILE A 54 -3.01 -0.86 10.74
C ILE A 54 -3.21 -1.39 12.17
N ALA A 55 -2.12 -1.56 12.93
CA ALA A 55 -2.15 -2.05 14.29
C ALA A 55 -3.00 -1.16 15.21
N ARG A 56 -2.79 0.16 15.16
CA ARG A 56 -3.57 1.13 15.93
C ARG A 56 -5.05 1.13 15.54
N ALA A 57 -5.34 1.13 14.24
CA ALA A 57 -6.70 1.18 13.74
C ALA A 57 -7.53 -0.07 14.11
N LEU A 58 -6.89 -1.23 14.23
CA LEU A 58 -7.55 -2.51 14.54
C LEU A 58 -7.38 -2.96 16.00
N ASP A 59 -6.76 -2.15 16.87
CA ASP A 59 -6.40 -2.52 18.25
C ASP A 59 -5.62 -3.84 18.35
N LEU A 60 -4.57 -3.96 17.53
CA LEU A 60 -3.66 -5.10 17.47
C LEU A 60 -2.23 -4.68 17.80
N PRO A 61 -1.35 -5.60 18.24
CA PRO A 61 0.07 -5.29 18.36
C PRO A 61 0.75 -5.15 17.00
N ALA A 62 1.64 -4.17 16.87
CA ALA A 62 2.63 -4.05 15.80
C ALA A 62 3.90 -4.84 16.20
N VAL A 63 4.39 -5.74 15.34
CA VAL A 63 5.47 -6.68 15.69
C VAL A 63 6.58 -6.68 14.63
N SER A 64 7.82 -6.54 15.10
CA SER A 64 9.02 -6.77 14.30
C SER A 64 9.30 -8.28 14.20
N LEU A 65 9.48 -8.79 12.99
CA LEU A 65 9.87 -10.17 12.71
C LEU A 65 11.28 -10.24 12.11
N THR A 66 12.03 -11.26 12.46
CA THR A 66 13.23 -11.66 11.71
C THR A 66 12.84 -12.14 10.30
N PRO A 67 13.76 -12.15 9.32
CA PRO A 67 13.48 -12.70 7.99
C PRO A 67 12.94 -14.14 8.01
N ASP A 68 13.45 -14.98 8.91
CA ASP A 68 13.00 -16.37 9.05
C ASP A 68 11.59 -16.48 9.63
N GLU A 69 11.26 -15.68 10.67
CA GLU A 69 9.90 -15.61 11.22
C GLU A 69 8.91 -15.06 10.19
N ALA A 70 9.33 -14.06 9.40
CA ALA A 70 8.52 -13.45 8.35
C ALA A 70 8.12 -14.47 7.27
N ALA A 71 8.99 -15.43 6.95
CA ALA A 71 8.71 -16.48 5.96
C ALA A 71 7.58 -17.43 6.37
N GLY A 72 7.35 -17.60 7.69
CA GLY A 72 6.21 -18.34 8.24
C GLY A 72 4.98 -17.48 8.51
N HIS A 73 5.13 -16.16 8.61
CA HIS A 73 4.04 -15.22 8.88
C HIS A 73 3.32 -14.76 7.60
N PHE A 74 4.09 -14.33 6.59
CA PHE A 74 3.53 -13.96 5.30
C PHE A 74 3.22 -15.23 4.50
N ALA A 75 2.15 -15.20 3.70
CA ALA A 75 1.58 -16.38 3.02
C ALA A 75 2.59 -17.22 2.21
N SER A 76 3.77 -16.68 1.88
CA SER A 76 4.90 -17.43 1.36
C SER A 76 6.24 -16.75 1.68
N PRO A 77 7.38 -17.48 1.62
CA PRO A 77 8.72 -16.89 1.73
C PRO A 77 8.99 -15.81 0.66
N PHE A 78 8.38 -15.93 -0.52
CA PHE A 78 8.44 -14.90 -1.56
C PHE A 78 7.79 -13.60 -1.10
N MET A 79 6.61 -13.66 -0.46
CA MET A 79 5.95 -12.47 0.06
C MET A 79 6.73 -11.84 1.21
N ALA A 80 7.34 -12.66 2.08
CA ALA A 80 8.22 -12.17 3.13
C ALA A 80 9.40 -11.37 2.55
N ALA A 81 10.01 -11.86 1.46
CA ALA A 81 11.07 -11.15 0.77
C ALA A 81 10.58 -9.83 0.15
N VAL A 82 9.40 -9.82 -0.47
CA VAL A 82 8.80 -8.58 -1.02
C VAL A 82 8.56 -7.54 0.07
N TYR A 83 7.99 -7.92 1.21
CA TYR A 83 7.74 -7.00 2.33
C TYR A 83 9.01 -6.57 3.07
N GLY A 84 10.11 -7.31 2.95
CA GLY A 84 11.41 -6.94 3.51
C GLY A 84 12.29 -6.10 2.57
N TYR A 85 11.91 -5.93 1.31
CA TYR A 85 12.73 -5.25 0.32
C TYR A 85 12.57 -3.72 0.39
N ASP A 86 13.67 -2.98 0.21
CA ASP A 86 13.67 -1.51 0.14
C ASP A 86 13.60 -1.06 -1.32
N ALA A 87 12.45 -0.53 -1.76
CA ALA A 87 12.18 -0.24 -3.17
C ALA A 87 11.72 1.21 -3.41
N PRO A 88 12.49 2.24 -3.02
CA PRO A 88 12.10 3.62 -3.27
C PRO A 88 12.04 3.91 -4.78
N ALA A 89 10.93 4.46 -5.24
CA ALA A 89 10.73 4.81 -6.64
C ALA A 89 10.33 6.27 -6.79
N SER A 90 10.85 6.94 -7.83
CA SER A 90 10.46 8.30 -8.19
C SER A 90 9.52 8.29 -9.39
N SER A 91 8.57 9.23 -9.42
CA SER A 91 7.71 9.53 -10.56
C SER A 91 8.08 10.84 -11.27
N SER A 92 9.23 11.46 -10.99
CA SER A 92 9.63 12.75 -11.58
C SER A 92 9.48 12.77 -13.11
N TYR A 93 10.00 11.76 -13.80
CA TYR A 93 9.87 11.62 -15.25
C TYR A 93 8.41 11.54 -15.72
N THR A 94 7.60 10.73 -15.02
CA THR A 94 6.17 10.57 -15.33
C THR A 94 5.40 11.88 -15.15
N ARG A 95 5.69 12.63 -14.08
CA ARG A 95 5.05 13.92 -13.80
C ARG A 95 5.45 14.97 -14.84
N GLU A 96 6.72 15.06 -15.18
CA GLU A 96 7.24 15.98 -16.20
C GLU A 96 6.65 15.69 -17.58
N LEU A 97 6.66 14.42 -18.00
CA LEU A 97 6.20 14.02 -19.33
C LEU A 97 4.69 14.21 -19.52
N LEU A 98 3.89 13.87 -18.50
CA LEU A 98 2.43 13.80 -18.65
C LEU A 98 1.66 14.94 -18.00
N GLY A 99 2.35 15.78 -17.21
CA GLY A 99 1.69 16.75 -16.32
C GLY A 99 0.86 16.06 -15.23
N TRP A 100 1.18 14.81 -14.89
CA TRP A 100 0.45 14.05 -13.88
C TRP A 100 0.77 14.61 -12.48
N SER A 101 -0.26 15.01 -11.74
CA SER A 101 -0.15 15.47 -10.37
C SER A 101 -1.14 14.69 -9.50
N PRO A 102 -0.66 13.78 -8.64
CA PRO A 102 -1.49 13.10 -7.65
C PRO A 102 -2.17 14.12 -6.72
N THR A 103 -3.41 13.86 -6.33
CA THR A 103 -4.24 14.78 -5.52
C THR A 103 -5.00 14.10 -4.39
N HIS A 104 -4.97 12.77 -4.34
CA HIS A 104 -5.68 12.02 -3.32
C HIS A 104 -4.81 11.83 -2.05
N PRO A 105 -5.41 11.37 -0.93
CA PRO A 105 -4.70 11.17 0.32
C PRO A 105 -3.47 10.25 0.19
N THR A 106 -2.54 10.41 1.13
CA THR A 106 -1.38 9.52 1.27
C THR A 106 -1.81 8.14 1.76
N LEU A 107 -0.96 7.13 1.59
CA LEU A 107 -1.24 5.76 2.04
C LEU A 107 -1.58 5.71 3.54
N LEU A 108 -0.83 6.44 4.38
CA LEU A 108 -1.07 6.42 5.81
C LEU A 108 -2.37 7.16 6.17
N ASP A 109 -2.64 8.30 5.53
CA ASP A 109 -3.89 9.04 5.74
C ASP A 109 -5.11 8.21 5.32
N ASP A 110 -5.01 7.49 4.21
CA ASP A 110 -6.07 6.64 3.66
C ASP A 110 -6.29 5.37 4.51
N LEU A 111 -5.22 4.79 5.08
CA LEU A 111 -5.35 3.69 6.04
C LEU A 111 -6.00 4.14 7.35
N GLU A 112 -5.74 5.37 7.80
CA GLU A 112 -6.24 5.89 9.07
C GLU A 112 -7.69 6.38 8.97
N HIS A 113 -8.08 6.97 7.83
CA HIS A 113 -9.38 7.64 7.67
C HIS A 113 -10.28 7.02 6.59
N GLY A 114 -9.76 6.10 5.78
CA GLY A 114 -10.51 5.40 4.73
C GLY A 114 -11.36 4.26 5.27
N ASP A 115 -11.93 3.49 4.34
CA ASP A 115 -12.86 2.39 4.64
C ASP A 115 -12.18 1.00 4.71
N TYR A 116 -10.87 0.92 4.43
CA TYR A 116 -10.09 -0.33 4.39
C TYR A 116 -10.17 -1.18 5.66
N LEU A 117 -10.23 -0.51 6.81
CA LEU A 117 -10.16 -1.14 8.13
C LEU A 117 -11.49 -1.03 8.89
N ALA A 118 -12.52 -0.48 8.25
CA ALA A 118 -13.85 -0.41 8.82
C ALA A 118 -14.44 -1.82 8.95
N ALA A 119 -15.00 -2.14 10.12
CA ALA A 119 -15.74 -3.39 10.30
C ALA A 119 -16.99 -3.36 9.41
N HIS A 120 -17.03 -4.19 8.37
CA HIS A 120 -18.28 -4.43 7.64
C HIS A 120 -19.24 -5.16 8.59
N PRO A 121 -20.45 -4.64 8.85
CA PRO A 121 -21.43 -5.35 9.65
C PRO A 121 -21.75 -6.66 8.93
N SER A 122 -21.39 -7.77 9.55
CA SER A 122 -21.74 -9.11 9.09
C SER A 122 -23.26 -9.19 8.98
N GLY A 123 -23.75 -9.45 7.77
CA GLY A 123 -25.18 -9.52 7.47
C GLY A 123 -25.91 -10.51 8.38
N VAL A 124 -27.06 -10.05 8.88
CA VAL A 124 -28.05 -10.81 9.65
C VAL A 124 -28.31 -12.16 8.98
N ARG A 125 -27.95 -13.27 9.64
CA ARG A 125 -28.55 -14.58 9.32
C ARG A 125 -29.94 -14.58 9.95
N GLY A 126 -30.96 -14.51 9.09
CA GLY A 126 -32.36 -14.55 9.49
C GLY A 126 -32.67 -15.75 10.38
N GLU A 127 -33.46 -15.48 11.40
CA GLU A 127 -34.19 -16.48 12.16
C GLU A 127 -35.03 -17.33 11.20
N ALA A 128 -34.73 -18.62 11.10
CA ALA A 128 -35.65 -19.57 10.51
C ALA A 128 -36.68 -19.93 11.59
N SER A 129 -37.87 -19.33 11.50
CA SER A 129 -39.08 -19.84 12.12
C SER A 129 -39.93 -20.51 11.05
N ALA A 130 -40.04 -21.84 11.12
CA ALA A 130 -41.23 -22.67 10.88
C ALA A 130 -40.83 -24.15 11.01
#